data_AF-A0AAW0GT23-F1
#
_entry.id   AF-A0AAW0GT23-F1
#
_cell.length_a   1.000
_cell.length_b   1.000
_cell.length_c   1.000
_cell.angle_alpha   90.00
_cell.angle_beta   90.00
_cell.angle_gamma   90.00
#
_symmetry.space_group_name_H-M   'P 1'
#
loop_
_entity.id
_entity.type
_entity.pdbx_description
1 polymer ?
#
loop_
_entity_poly.entity_id
_entity_poly.type
_entity_poly.pdbx_seq_one_letter_code
_entity_poly.pdbx_strand_id
1 'polypeptide(L)'
;MPVPSQTQATNTPSSQPALPSVLPSSPAFQDITSTPEQINPNELVASPSQLNIYICALQDCNRLFPSRERLMTHRKNVHNSEDDSNILTWNDG
;
A
#
# COMPACT_ATOMS: atom_id res chain seq x y z
N MET A 1 -41.48 38.91 -22.88
CA MET A 1 -40.84 38.35 -21.67
C MET A 1 -39.80 37.36 -22.12
N PRO A 2 -38.55 37.45 -21.61
CA PRO A 2 -37.38 36.79 -22.18
C PRO A 2 -37.37 35.29 -21.85
N VAL A 3 -36.90 34.48 -22.80
CA VAL A 3 -36.43 33.11 -22.56
C VAL A 3 -34.96 33.18 -22.15
N PRO A 4 -34.58 32.57 -21.01
CA PRO A 4 -33.18 32.20 -20.83
C PRO A 4 -33.06 30.71 -20.49
N SER A 5 -32.07 30.08 -21.12
CA SER A 5 -31.03 29.28 -20.46
C SER A 5 -30.56 28.19 -21.40
N GLN A 6 -29.56 28.56 -22.20
CA GLN A 6 -28.58 27.58 -22.66
C GLN A 6 -27.79 27.11 -21.42
N THR A 7 -27.69 25.81 -21.21
CA THR A 7 -26.60 25.24 -20.41
C THR A 7 -25.96 24.14 -21.26
N GLN A 8 -24.93 24.57 -21.99
CA GLN A 8 -23.90 23.69 -22.49
C GLN A 8 -22.96 23.42 -21.32
N ALA A 9 -23.03 22.23 -20.74
CA ALA A 9 -21.97 21.74 -19.87
C ALA A 9 -20.83 21.26 -20.76
N THR A 10 -19.73 22.00 -20.73
CA THR A 10 -18.47 21.71 -21.41
C THR A 10 -17.87 20.43 -20.84
N ASN A 11 -18.03 19.31 -21.54
CA ASN A 11 -17.23 18.11 -21.30
C ASN A 11 -15.82 18.37 -21.82
N THR A 12 -14.93 18.81 -20.94
CA THR A 12 -13.50 18.91 -21.21
C THR A 12 -12.93 17.49 -21.35
N PRO A 13 -12.43 17.06 -22.52
CA PRO A 13 -11.68 15.81 -22.59
C PRO A 13 -10.32 16.06 -21.92
N SER A 14 -10.17 15.58 -20.68
CA SER A 14 -8.87 15.44 -20.05
C SER A 14 -8.08 14.43 -20.89
N SER A 15 -7.12 14.93 -21.68
CA SER A 15 -6.19 14.11 -22.48
C SER A 15 -5.23 13.36 -21.56
N GLN A 16 -5.76 12.40 -20.80
CA GLN A 16 -4.96 11.42 -20.09
C GLN A 16 -4.57 10.33 -21.10
N PRO A 17 -3.28 9.97 -21.21
CA PRO A 17 -2.89 8.80 -21.98
C PRO A 17 -3.62 7.58 -21.41
N ALA A 18 -4.46 6.96 -22.23
CA ALA A 18 -5.23 5.77 -21.85
C ALA A 18 -4.26 4.59 -21.73
N LEU A 19 -3.87 4.27 -20.49
CA LEU A 19 -3.16 3.03 -20.21
C LEU A 19 -4.14 1.85 -20.31
N PRO A 20 -3.74 0.73 -20.93
CA PRO A 20 -4.59 -0.45 -20.98
C PRO A 20 -4.88 -0.95 -19.56
N SER A 21 -6.14 -1.27 -19.28
CA SER A 21 -6.61 -1.75 -17.96
C SER A 21 -5.95 -3.06 -17.53
N VAL A 22 -5.36 -3.79 -18.48
CA VAL A 22 -4.64 -5.03 -18.24
C VAL A 22 -3.31 -4.91 -18.97
N LEU A 23 -2.23 -4.80 -18.20
CA LEU A 23 -0.90 -5.01 -18.75
C LEU A 23 -0.72 -6.51 -18.98
N PRO A 24 -0.23 -6.94 -20.16
CA PRO A 24 0.09 -8.34 -20.37
C PRO A 24 1.14 -8.76 -19.32
N SER A 25 0.83 -9.80 -18.56
CA SER A 25 1.74 -10.35 -17.57
C SER A 25 2.90 -11.01 -18.31
N SER A 26 4.01 -10.30 -18.47
CA SER A 26 5.25 -10.94 -18.90
C SER A 26 5.74 -11.85 -17.78
N PRO A 27 6.09 -13.12 -18.07
CA PRO A 27 6.70 -13.98 -17.07
C PRO A 27 7.97 -13.32 -16.54
N ALA A 28 8.13 -13.31 -15.23
CA ALA A 28 9.36 -12.83 -14.60
C ALA A 28 10.50 -13.73 -15.06
N PHE A 29 11.51 -13.15 -15.70
CA PHE A 29 12.75 -13.85 -15.98
C PHE A 29 13.48 -14.08 -14.66
N GLN A 30 13.88 -15.32 -14.39
CA GLN A 30 14.79 -15.61 -13.29
C GLN A 30 16.13 -14.98 -13.62
N ASP A 31 16.69 -14.22 -12.68
CA ASP A 31 18.02 -13.66 -12.83
C ASP A 31 19.06 -14.79 -12.77
N ILE A 32 19.63 -15.13 -13.92
CA ILE A 32 20.70 -16.13 -14.08
C ILE A 32 22.10 -15.50 -14.08
N THR A 33 22.16 -14.19 -13.92
CA THR A 33 23.36 -13.36 -14.12
C THR A 33 23.98 -12.88 -12.82
N SER A 34 23.26 -12.90 -11.71
CA SER A 34 23.82 -12.56 -10.40
C SER A 34 24.83 -13.62 -9.98
N THR A 35 26.09 -13.20 -9.89
CA THR A 35 27.11 -14.00 -9.20
C THR A 35 26.80 -14.04 -7.70
N PRO A 36 27.12 -15.15 -7.00
CA PRO A 36 26.89 -15.28 -5.56
C PRO A 36 27.59 -14.20 -4.73
N GLU A 37 28.63 -13.56 -5.28
CA GLU A 37 29.35 -12.44 -4.66
C GLU A 37 28.57 -11.11 -4.72
N GLN A 38 27.64 -10.94 -5.66
CA GLN A 38 26.76 -9.76 -5.76
C GLN A 38 25.55 -9.83 -4.81
N ILE A 39 25.26 -11.03 -4.29
CA ILE A 39 24.23 -11.24 -3.29
C ILE A 39 24.87 -10.95 -1.93
N ASN A 40 24.86 -9.70 -1.49
CA ASN A 40 25.27 -9.38 -0.13
C ASN A 40 24.39 -10.17 0.85
N PRO A 41 24.91 -11.16 1.59
CA PRO A 41 24.11 -11.93 2.56
C PRO A 41 23.69 -11.07 3.77
N ASN A 42 24.18 -9.83 3.84
CA ASN A 42 23.89 -8.86 4.88
C ASN A 42 22.74 -7.90 4.52
N GLU A 43 22.23 -7.97 3.29
CA GLU A 43 20.87 -7.50 3.04
C GLU A 43 19.98 -8.51 3.74
N LEU A 44 19.55 -8.18 4.96
CA LEU A 44 18.71 -9.02 5.81
C LEU A 44 17.51 -9.49 4.97
N VAL A 45 17.65 -10.66 4.35
CA VAL A 45 16.53 -11.46 3.86
C VAL A 45 15.85 -11.96 5.12
N ALA A 46 15.18 -11.03 5.79
CA ALA A 46 14.44 -11.29 6.97
C ALA A 46 13.31 -12.18 6.50
N SER A 47 13.40 -13.44 6.90
CA SER A 47 12.35 -14.43 6.64
C SER A 47 11.02 -13.78 7.02
N PRO A 48 9.91 -14.09 6.34
CA PRO A 48 8.61 -13.51 6.70
C PRO A 48 8.27 -13.71 8.20
N SER A 49 8.85 -14.74 8.83
CA SER A 49 8.78 -15.02 10.27
C SER A 49 9.58 -14.07 11.17
N GLN A 50 10.59 -13.40 10.61
CA GLN A 50 11.46 -12.43 11.30
C GLN A 50 10.94 -10.99 11.17
N LEU A 51 10.09 -10.70 10.18
CA LEU A 51 9.43 -9.40 10.02
C LEU A 51 8.01 -9.48 10.58
N ASN A 52 7.88 -9.27 11.89
CA ASN A 52 6.56 -9.04 12.49
C ASN A 52 6.00 -7.72 11.96
N ILE A 53 5.21 -7.80 10.89
CA ILE A 53 4.49 -6.65 10.33
C ILE A 53 3.19 -6.50 11.10
N TYR A 54 3.02 -5.33 11.72
CA TYR A 54 1.83 -4.96 12.49
C TYR A 54 0.97 -4.01 11.67
N ILE A 55 -0.31 -4.32 11.52
CA ILE A 55 -1.23 -3.56 10.68
C ILE A 55 -2.31 -2.93 11.56
N CYS A 56 -2.49 -1.61 11.45
CA CYS A 56 -3.57 -0.89 12.11
C CYS A 56 -4.88 -1.14 11.38
N ALA A 57 -5.77 -1.96 11.95
CA ALA A 57 -7.10 -2.24 11.38
C ALA A 57 -8.20 -1.31 11.95
N LEU A 58 -7.82 -0.32 12.75
CA LEU A 58 -8.78 0.61 13.34
C LEU A 58 -9.34 1.55 12.26
N GLN A 59 -10.67 1.61 12.13
CA GLN A 59 -11.36 2.49 11.17
C GLN A 59 -10.82 2.37 9.73
N ASP A 60 -10.52 1.15 9.29
CA ASP A 60 -10.01 0.87 7.92
C ASP A 60 -8.71 1.61 7.57
N CYS A 61 -7.88 1.97 8.56
CA CYS A 61 -6.62 2.68 8.34
C CYS A 61 -5.61 1.87 7.50
N ASN A 62 -5.50 0.56 7.77
CA ASN A 62 -4.65 -0.40 7.06
C ASN A 62 -3.16 -0.02 6.96
N ARG A 63 -2.66 0.77 7.92
CA ARG A 63 -1.28 1.23 7.91
C ARG A 63 -0.34 0.21 8.55
N LEU A 64 0.78 -0.05 7.89
CA LEU A 64 1.75 -1.07 8.29
C LEU A 64 2.89 -0.47 9.11
N PHE A 65 3.31 -1.20 10.13
CA PHE A 65 4.38 -0.82 11.05
C PHE A 65 5.32 -1.99 11.31
N PRO A 66 6.63 -1.74 11.44
CA PRO A 66 7.62 -2.78 11.73
C PRO A 66 7.65 -3.20 13.21
N SER A 67 6.88 -2.55 14.09
CA SER A 67 6.86 -2.84 15.53
C SER A 67 5.53 -2.41 16.16
N ARG A 68 5.08 -3.13 17.19
CA ARG A 68 3.85 -2.83 17.94
C ARG A 68 3.86 -1.43 18.56
N GLU A 69 4.99 -1.00 19.12
CA GLU A 69 5.14 0.33 19.74
C GLU A 69 4.85 1.47 18.74
N ARG A 70 5.32 1.32 17.49
CA ARG A 70 5.08 2.30 16.43
C ARG A 70 3.61 2.34 16.03
N LEU A 71 2.95 1.18 15.96
CA LEU A 71 1.51 1.11 15.72
C LEU A 71 0.72 1.76 16.87
N MET A 72 1.08 1.50 18.12
CA MET A 72 0.42 2.11 19.30
C MET A 72 0.55 3.63 19.29
N THR A 73 1.76 4.14 19.01
CA THR A 73 1.99 5.57 18.87
C THR A 73 1.14 6.18 17.75
N HIS A 74 1.03 5.49 16.62
CA HIS A 74 0.17 5.91 15.53
C HIS A 74 -1.31 5.96 15.95
N ARG A 75 -1.82 4.92 16.62
CA ARG A 75 -3.22 4.88 17.09
C ARG A 75 -3.53 6.00 18.06
N LYS A 76 -2.63 6.30 18.98
CA LYS A 76 -2.78 7.41 19.92
C LYS A 76 -2.84 8.76 19.22
N ASN A 77 -1.95 9.01 18.26
CA ASN A 77 -1.86 10.31 17.60
C ASN A 77 -2.90 10.53 16.49
N VAL A 78 -3.28 9.48 15.76
CA VAL A 78 -4.17 9.58 14.60
C VAL A 78 -5.62 9.25 14.97
N HIS A 79 -5.83 8.26 15.84
CA HIS A 79 -7.16 7.78 16.20
C HIS A 79 -7.57 8.10 17.64
N ASN A 80 -6.70 8.73 18.44
CA ASN A 80 -6.92 9.01 19.86
C ASN A 80 -7.41 7.78 20.64
N SER A 81 -6.90 6.60 20.27
CA SER A 81 -7.32 5.31 20.84
C SER A 81 -6.10 4.49 21.26
N GLU A 82 -6.18 3.92 22.46
CA GLU A 82 -5.16 3.05 23.07
C GLU A 82 -5.61 1.59 23.12
N ASP A 83 -6.72 1.27 22.45
CA ASP A 83 -7.23 -0.10 22.39
C ASP A 83 -6.21 -1.03 21.67
N ASP A 84 -6.10 -2.28 22.10
CA ASP A 84 -5.20 -3.28 21.50
C ASP A 84 -5.94 -4.27 20.59
N SER A 85 -7.27 -4.20 20.54
CA SER A 85 -8.15 -5.26 20.01
C SER A 85 -8.17 -5.40 18.48
N ASN A 86 -7.47 -4.52 17.74
CA ASN A 86 -7.53 -4.44 16.27
C ASN A 86 -6.13 -4.36 15.63
N ILE A 87 -5.23 -5.23 16.09
CA ILE A 87 -3.90 -5.38 15.53
C ILE A 87 -3.84 -6.68 14.74
N LEU A 88 -3.72 -6.57 13.43
CA LEU A 88 -3.48 -7.74 12.57
C LEU A 88 -1.96 -7.91 12.42
N THR A 89 -1.46 -9.11 12.72
CA THR A 89 -0.07 -9.48 12.49
C THR A 89 -0.02 -10.43 11.30
N TRP A 90 0.79 -10.11 10.29
CA TRP A 90 0.82 -10.87 9.02
C TRP A 90 1.26 -12.36 9.18
N ASN A 91 1.72 -12.77 10.36
CA ASN A 91 2.28 -14.11 10.61
C ASN A 91 1.42 -14.99 11.54
N ASP A 92 0.16 -14.63 11.78
CA ASP A 92 -0.80 -15.47 12.51
C ASP A 92 -1.55 -16.34 11.50
N GLY A 93 -1.16 -17.62 11.40
CA GLY A 93 -1.76 -18.65 10.54
C GLY A 93 -1.98 -19.93 11.32
#